data_AF-Q13QA5-F1
#
_entry.id   AF-Q13QA5-F1
#
_cell.length_a   1.000
_cell.length_b   1.000
_cell.length_c   1.000
_cell.angle_alpha   90.00
_cell.angle_beta   90.00
_cell.angle_gamma   90.00
#
_symmetry.space_group_name_H-M   'P 1'
#
loop_
_entity.id
_entity.type
_entity.pdbx_description
1 polymer ?
#
loop_
_entity_poly.entity_id
_entity_poly.type
_entity_poly.pdbx_seq_one_letter_code
_entity_poly.pdbx_strand_id
1 'polypeptide(L)'
;MEDAVDGRSLAQSELDAVYDDAAARRRYGRSMTRAEVACFMSHRSVWRKIVETGRAAVVLEDDAMLEPAFFERVLRANESELSAVADIVLLGRSKLRRTASAWTYFNEPLRHVIGVGGLRIGVPFKQWTSGSVGYWISAHAACAALAYSEGPLGALLDDWPWHRDEGGARVVELRPYAVWEDFDRLPSSIEQERRASIRSRSSWHDVALWPLRLARTAARWSVVALQRLSSANAAASVRHD
;
A
#
# COMPACT_ATOMS: atom_id res chain seq x y z
N MET A 1 19.58 6.93 3.95
CA MET A 1 19.60 5.55 3.45
C MET A 1 19.67 4.69 4.69
N GLU A 2 18.64 3.89 4.93
CA GLU A 2 18.58 2.99 6.07
C GLU A 2 18.91 1.59 5.58
N ASP A 3 19.71 0.86 6.35
CA ASP A 3 19.97 -0.53 6.04
C ASP A 3 18.76 -1.37 6.43
N ALA A 4 18.27 -2.20 5.51
CA ALA A 4 17.23 -3.16 5.82
C ALA A 4 17.77 -4.21 6.81
N VAL A 5 16.93 -4.61 7.74
CA VAL A 5 17.20 -5.74 8.63
C VAL A 5 17.26 -7.01 7.77
N ASP A 6 18.41 -7.69 7.78
CA ASP A 6 18.52 -8.99 7.11
C ASP A 6 17.77 -10.07 7.91
N GLY A 7 16.70 -10.62 7.33
CA GLY A 7 15.93 -11.69 7.96
C GLY A 7 16.74 -12.97 8.23
N ARG A 8 17.88 -13.16 7.55
CA ARG A 8 18.80 -14.28 7.78
C ARG A 8 19.67 -14.09 9.01
N SER A 9 19.96 -12.84 9.40
CA SER A 9 20.81 -12.54 10.55
C SER A 9 20.05 -12.43 11.87
N LEU A 10 18.71 -12.37 11.84
CA LEU A 10 17.89 -12.36 13.07
C LEU A 10 18.07 -13.65 13.88
N ALA A 11 18.40 -13.57 15.17
CA ALA A 11 18.39 -14.77 16.00
C ALA A 11 16.95 -15.29 16.15
N GLN A 12 16.77 -16.60 16.37
CA GLN A 12 15.43 -17.17 16.56
C GLN A 12 14.73 -16.57 17.79
N SER A 13 15.47 -16.32 18.87
CA SER A 13 14.94 -15.68 20.08
C SER A 13 14.47 -14.25 19.86
N GLU A 14 15.14 -13.50 18.98
CA GLU A 14 14.70 -12.15 18.60
C GLU A 14 13.43 -12.22 17.76
N LEU A 15 13.38 -13.16 16.80
CA LEU A 15 12.20 -13.38 15.98
C LEU A 15 10.98 -13.75 16.83
N ASP A 16 11.12 -14.66 17.78
CA ASP A 16 10.04 -15.09 18.66
C ASP A 16 9.52 -13.95 19.56
N ALA A 17 10.37 -12.98 19.90
CA ALA A 17 9.97 -11.81 20.69
C ALA A 17 9.19 -10.76 19.89
N VAL A 18 9.39 -10.70 18.57
CA VAL A 18 8.82 -9.67 17.70
C VAL A 18 7.75 -10.19 16.73
N TYR A 19 7.46 -11.48 16.72
CA TYR A 19 6.54 -12.11 15.77
C TYR A 19 5.40 -12.86 16.47
N ASP A 20 4.15 -12.54 16.13
CA ASP A 20 2.95 -13.28 16.55
C ASP A 20 2.48 -14.21 15.43
N ASP A 21 2.98 -15.45 15.44
CA ASP A 21 2.62 -16.48 14.45
C ASP A 21 1.13 -16.85 14.50
N ALA A 22 0.52 -16.82 15.69
CA ALA A 22 -0.89 -17.16 15.84
C ALA A 22 -1.79 -16.09 15.20
N ALA A 23 -1.47 -14.81 15.39
CA ALA A 23 -2.17 -13.72 14.72
C ALA A 23 -1.98 -13.77 13.20
N ALA A 24 -0.75 -13.99 12.72
CA ALA A 24 -0.47 -14.12 11.30
C ALA A 24 -1.26 -15.27 10.65
N ARG A 25 -1.30 -16.45 11.29
CA ARG A 25 -2.09 -17.59 10.80
C ARG A 25 -3.58 -17.32 10.80
N ARG A 26 -4.12 -16.64 11.84
CA ARG A 26 -5.54 -16.24 11.86
C ARG A 26 -5.88 -15.28 10.72
N ARG A 27 -4.98 -14.36 10.38
CA ARG A 27 -5.23 -13.33 9.37
C ARG A 27 -4.97 -13.80 7.93
N TYR A 28 -3.91 -14.57 7.71
CA TYR A 28 -3.43 -14.93 6.37
C TYR A 28 -3.54 -16.43 6.04
N GLY A 29 -3.91 -17.28 7.02
CA GLY A 29 -3.92 -18.73 6.86
C GLY A 29 -2.52 -19.36 6.75
N ARG A 30 -1.46 -18.59 6.99
CA ARG A 30 -0.07 -19.04 6.99
C ARG A 30 0.78 -18.22 7.95
N SER A 31 1.94 -18.75 8.30
CA SER A 31 3.01 -17.97 8.95
C SER A 31 3.58 -16.92 7.99
N MET A 32 3.99 -15.78 8.53
CA MET A 32 4.89 -14.84 7.87
C MET A 32 6.27 -15.47 7.72
N THR A 33 6.94 -15.13 6.63
CA THR A 33 8.35 -15.49 6.41
C THR A 33 9.25 -14.60 7.28
N ARG A 34 10.47 -15.07 7.55
CA ARG A 34 11.45 -14.28 8.31
C ARG A 34 11.77 -12.97 7.62
N ALA A 35 11.83 -12.99 6.29
CA ALA A 35 12.05 -11.81 5.48
C ALA A 35 10.87 -10.82 5.53
N GLU A 36 9.61 -11.29 5.60
CA GLU A 36 8.44 -10.41 5.82
C GLU A 36 8.49 -9.72 7.19
N VAL A 37 8.87 -10.43 8.25
CA VAL A 37 9.04 -9.86 9.59
C VAL A 37 10.16 -8.82 9.60
N ALA A 38 11.31 -9.16 9.03
CA ALA A 38 12.47 -8.26 8.95
C ALA A 38 12.20 -7.00 8.12
N CYS A 39 11.47 -7.14 7.00
CA CYS A 39 11.00 -6.00 6.19
C CYS A 39 10.15 -5.06 7.05
N PHE A 40 9.16 -5.57 7.77
CA PHE A 40 8.34 -4.74 8.68
C PHE A 40 9.21 -4.03 9.73
N MET A 41 10.13 -4.75 10.39
CA MET A 41 11.02 -4.16 11.40
C MET A 41 11.86 -3.00 10.83
N SER A 42 12.33 -3.14 9.58
CA SER A 42 13.06 -2.08 8.87
C SER A 42 12.21 -0.83 8.70
N HIS A 43 10.95 -0.99 8.32
CA HIS A 43 10.01 0.13 8.18
C HIS A 43 9.67 0.77 9.54
N ARG A 44 9.60 0.01 10.64
CA ARG A 44 9.48 0.61 11.99
C ARG A 44 10.69 1.49 12.32
N SER A 45 11.90 1.07 11.99
CA SER A 45 13.11 1.90 12.18
C SER A 45 13.04 3.19 11.35
N VAL A 46 12.59 3.10 10.09
CA VAL A 46 12.35 4.28 9.25
C VAL A 46 11.30 5.21 9.86
N TRP A 47 10.17 4.66 10.36
CA TRP A 47 9.13 5.47 10.99
C TRP A 47 9.61 6.22 12.24
N ARG A 48 10.50 5.63 13.05
CA ARG A 48 11.10 6.33 14.19
C ARG A 48 11.84 7.60 13.74
N LYS A 49 12.64 7.50 12.68
CA LYS A 49 13.36 8.65 12.12
C LYS A 49 12.43 9.71 11.55
N ILE A 50 11.34 9.28 10.88
CA ILE A 50 10.32 10.21 10.39
C ILE A 50 9.70 10.98 11.55
N VAL A 51 9.35 10.30 12.64
CA VAL A 51 8.81 10.94 13.85
C VAL A 51 9.82 11.92 14.47
N GLU A 52 11.10 11.54 14.56
CA GLU A 52 12.17 12.42 15.05
C GLU A 52 12.30 13.70 14.22
N THR A 53 12.10 13.62 12.90
CA THR A 53 12.14 14.81 12.02
C THR A 53 10.91 15.70 12.18
N GLY A 54 9.80 15.17 12.68
CA GLY A 54 8.51 15.86 12.77
C GLY A 54 7.88 16.21 11.41
N ARG A 55 8.38 15.63 10.31
CA ARG A 55 7.95 15.92 8.95
C ARG A 55 7.55 14.64 8.22
N ALA A 56 6.63 14.77 7.28
CA ALA A 56 6.31 13.70 6.37
C ALA A 56 7.51 13.27 5.53
N ALA A 57 7.52 12.02 5.09
CA ALA A 57 8.58 11.49 4.26
C ALA A 57 8.05 10.55 3.18
N VAL A 58 8.87 10.36 2.16
CA VAL A 58 8.70 9.29 1.19
C VAL A 58 9.62 8.14 1.58
N VAL A 59 9.06 6.95 1.72
CA VAL A 59 9.77 5.69 1.91
C VAL A 59 9.79 4.95 0.58
N LEU A 60 10.97 4.46 0.19
CA LEU A 60 11.21 3.71 -1.04
C LEU A 60 11.98 2.44 -0.68
N GLU A 61 11.60 1.33 -1.30
CA GLU A 61 12.39 0.08 -1.28
C GLU A 61 13.60 0.20 -2.23
N ASP A 62 14.55 -0.72 -2.10
CA ASP A 62 15.80 -0.73 -2.87
C ASP A 62 15.60 -1.03 -4.36
N ASP A 63 14.48 -1.66 -4.72
CA ASP A 63 14.07 -1.96 -6.09
C ASP A 63 13.12 -0.93 -6.72
N ALA A 64 12.97 0.24 -6.08
CA ALA A 64 12.09 1.30 -6.55
C ALA A 64 12.63 2.03 -7.79
N MET A 65 11.89 1.96 -8.89
CA MET A 65 12.09 2.74 -10.11
C MET A 65 11.16 3.95 -10.14
N LEU A 66 11.74 5.15 -10.26
CA LEU A 66 11.00 6.42 -10.19
C LEU A 66 10.64 6.96 -11.58
N GLU A 67 9.40 7.42 -11.75
CA GLU A 67 8.97 8.17 -12.94
C GLU A 67 9.33 9.66 -12.80
N PRO A 68 9.48 10.43 -13.91
CA PRO A 68 9.68 11.88 -13.84
C PRO A 68 8.63 12.60 -12.98
N ALA A 69 7.38 12.14 -13.04
CA ALA A 69 6.28 12.67 -12.23
C ALA A 69 6.52 12.56 -10.72
N PHE A 70 7.36 11.64 -10.25
CA PHE A 70 7.78 11.56 -8.85
C PHE A 70 8.48 12.85 -8.40
N PHE A 71 9.49 13.28 -9.17
CA PHE A 71 10.27 14.48 -8.86
C PHE A 71 9.48 15.77 -9.09
N GLU A 72 8.64 15.79 -10.12
CA GLU A 72 7.86 16.97 -10.50
C GLU A 72 6.67 17.22 -9.58
N ARG A 73 6.05 16.17 -9.03
CA ARG A 73 4.79 16.26 -8.29
C ARG A 73 4.86 15.70 -6.88
N VAL A 74 5.35 14.48 -6.69
CA VAL A 74 5.35 13.83 -5.38
C VAL A 74 6.27 14.54 -4.41
N LEU A 75 7.53 14.78 -4.79
CA LEU A 75 8.49 15.49 -3.93
C LEU A 75 8.16 16.98 -3.72
N ARG A 76 7.32 17.56 -4.59
CA ARG A 76 6.90 18.96 -4.51
C ARG A 76 5.52 19.12 -3.86
N ALA A 77 4.88 18.03 -3.46
CA ALA A 77 3.57 18.09 -2.85
C ALA A 77 3.64 18.85 -1.51
N ASN A 78 2.68 19.75 -1.28
CA ASN A 78 2.59 20.44 -0.01
C ASN A 78 2.16 19.45 1.08
N GLU A 79 3.01 19.30 2.10
CA GLU A 79 2.81 18.35 3.20
C GLU A 79 1.49 18.60 3.95
N SER A 80 1.16 19.87 4.24
CA SER A 80 -0.05 20.23 4.99
C SER A 80 -1.32 19.95 4.17
N GLU A 81 -1.32 20.28 2.88
CA GLU A 81 -2.45 19.98 1.99
C GLU A 81 -2.66 18.47 1.85
N LEU A 82 -1.58 17.71 1.68
CA LEU A 82 -1.66 16.25 1.54
C LEU A 82 -2.11 15.59 2.85
N SER A 83 -1.55 16.02 3.98
CA SER A 83 -1.93 15.53 5.32
C SER A 83 -3.38 15.86 5.68
N ALA A 84 -3.97 16.91 5.08
CA ALA A 84 -5.38 17.22 5.31
C ALA A 84 -6.32 16.13 4.76
N VAL A 85 -5.90 15.36 3.76
CA VAL A 85 -6.74 14.39 3.04
C VAL A 85 -6.24 12.95 3.09
N ALA A 86 -4.98 12.73 3.43
CA ALA A 86 -4.36 11.40 3.49
C ALA A 86 -3.29 11.32 4.58
N ASP A 87 -3.13 10.12 5.15
CA ASP A 87 -2.09 9.82 6.13
C ASP A 87 -0.96 9.00 5.50
N ILE A 88 -1.33 8.13 4.55
CA ILE A 88 -0.42 7.33 3.73
C ILE A 88 -0.88 7.40 2.27
N VAL A 89 0.05 7.70 1.36
CA VAL A 89 -0.18 7.69 -0.09
C VAL A 89 0.72 6.65 -0.72
N LEU A 90 0.10 5.59 -1.26
CA LEU A 90 0.79 4.55 -2.01
C LEU A 90 1.16 5.08 -3.39
N LEU A 91 2.44 5.09 -3.70
CA LEU A 91 2.99 5.73 -4.90
C LEU A 91 3.18 4.74 -6.06
N GLY A 92 3.12 3.44 -5.77
CA GLY A 92 3.33 2.35 -6.69
C GLY A 92 2.51 1.11 -6.34
N ARG A 93 2.68 0.06 -7.15
CA ARG A 93 2.10 -1.26 -6.92
C ARG A 93 3.15 -2.35 -7.17
N SER A 94 3.33 -3.24 -6.20
CA SER A 94 4.22 -4.39 -6.40
C SER A 94 3.73 -5.30 -7.52
N LYS A 95 4.68 -5.80 -8.32
CA LYS A 95 4.54 -6.77 -9.41
C LYS A 95 3.56 -6.36 -10.50
N LEU A 96 3.30 -5.05 -10.65
CA LEU A 96 2.51 -4.51 -11.74
C LEU A 96 3.43 -4.02 -12.86
N ARG A 97 3.36 -4.65 -14.03
CA ARG A 97 4.03 -4.13 -15.23
C ARG A 97 3.43 -2.77 -15.64
N ARG A 98 4.30 -1.82 -16.00
CA ARG A 98 3.90 -0.49 -16.52
C ARG A 98 2.87 -0.57 -17.64
N THR A 99 3.05 -1.51 -18.57
CA THR A 99 2.15 -1.74 -19.71
C THR A 99 0.75 -2.21 -19.32
N ALA A 100 0.58 -2.84 -18.16
CA ALA A 100 -0.71 -3.29 -17.65
C ALA A 100 -1.45 -2.23 -16.81
N SER A 101 -0.80 -1.10 -16.51
CA SER A 101 -1.31 -0.07 -15.59
C SER A 101 -2.66 0.51 -16.01
N ALA A 102 -2.80 0.90 -17.28
CA ALA A 102 -4.05 1.44 -17.82
C ALA A 102 -5.21 0.45 -17.66
N TRP A 103 -4.96 -0.82 -17.97
CA TRP A 103 -5.94 -1.90 -17.79
C TRP A 103 -6.31 -2.10 -16.32
N THR A 104 -5.33 -2.08 -15.43
CA THR A 104 -5.55 -2.15 -13.98
C THR A 104 -6.38 -0.96 -13.48
N TYR A 105 -6.07 0.26 -13.92
CA TYR A 105 -6.82 1.45 -13.52
C TYR A 105 -8.27 1.41 -13.96
N PHE A 106 -8.52 0.87 -15.16
CA PHE A 106 -9.86 0.67 -15.67
C PHE A 106 -10.64 -0.39 -14.88
N ASN A 107 -10.02 -1.53 -14.57
CA ASN A 107 -10.69 -2.62 -13.85
C ASN A 107 -10.83 -2.36 -12.35
N GLU A 108 -9.97 -1.54 -11.77
CA GLU A 108 -9.91 -1.19 -10.36
C GLU A 108 -9.95 0.33 -10.18
N PRO A 109 -11.04 1.03 -10.56
CA PRO A 109 -11.11 2.48 -10.43
C PRO A 109 -11.00 2.91 -8.96
N LEU A 110 -10.60 4.16 -8.72
CA LEU A 110 -10.66 4.74 -7.39
C LEU A 110 -12.12 5.06 -7.05
N ARG A 111 -12.56 4.71 -5.84
CA ARG A 111 -13.92 4.99 -5.33
C ARG A 111 -14.17 6.49 -5.30
N HIS A 112 -13.26 7.22 -4.68
CA HIS A 112 -13.25 8.67 -4.60
C HIS A 112 -11.90 9.18 -5.08
N VAL A 113 -11.91 10.27 -5.85
CA VAL A 113 -10.71 10.89 -6.39
C VAL A 113 -10.62 12.30 -5.84
N ILE A 114 -9.46 12.63 -5.28
CA ILE A 114 -9.13 13.96 -4.76
C ILE A 114 -7.92 14.48 -5.52
N GLY A 115 -8.00 15.73 -5.95
CA GLY A 115 -6.86 16.46 -6.50
C GLY A 115 -6.20 17.29 -5.39
N VAL A 116 -4.90 17.13 -5.17
CA VAL A 116 -4.14 17.89 -4.15
C VAL A 116 -2.73 18.14 -4.64
N GLY A 117 -2.27 19.39 -4.69
CA GLY A 117 -0.92 19.72 -5.16
C GLY A 117 -0.54 19.14 -6.54
N GLY A 118 -1.49 19.03 -7.47
CA GLY A 118 -1.26 18.40 -8.79
C GLY A 118 -1.18 16.86 -8.79
N LEU A 119 -1.35 16.24 -7.62
CA LEU A 119 -1.54 14.80 -7.43
C LEU A 119 -3.02 14.44 -7.57
N ARG A 120 -3.27 13.24 -8.10
CA ARG A 120 -4.60 12.64 -8.13
C ARG A 120 -4.55 11.38 -7.26
N ILE A 121 -5.17 11.45 -6.10
CA ILE A 121 -5.16 10.38 -5.09
C ILE A 121 -6.57 9.85 -4.87
N GLY A 122 -6.69 8.65 -4.31
CA GLY A 122 -7.99 8.11 -3.93
C GLY A 122 -7.97 6.72 -3.33
N VAL A 123 -9.11 6.27 -2.82
CA VAL A 123 -9.23 4.95 -2.19
C VAL A 123 -9.58 3.90 -3.25
N PRO A 124 -8.74 2.87 -3.46
CA PRO A 124 -9.06 1.78 -4.39
C PRO A 124 -10.10 0.82 -3.79
N PHE A 125 -10.65 -0.08 -4.62
CA PHE A 125 -11.53 -1.15 -4.12
C PHE A 125 -10.80 -2.25 -3.35
N LYS A 126 -9.49 -2.38 -3.57
CA LYS A 126 -8.60 -3.36 -2.95
C LYS A 126 -7.27 -2.69 -2.66
N GLN A 127 -6.75 -2.87 -1.44
CA GLN A 127 -5.46 -2.30 -1.04
C GLN A 127 -4.40 -3.37 -0.74
N TRP A 128 -4.79 -4.63 -0.47
CA TRP A 128 -3.87 -5.75 -0.18
C TRP A 128 -2.95 -6.17 -1.34
N THR A 129 -2.96 -5.45 -2.46
CA THR A 129 -2.19 -5.76 -3.66
C THR A 129 -1.17 -4.70 -4.00
N SER A 130 -1.08 -3.65 -3.20
CA SER A 130 -0.33 -2.44 -3.54
C SER A 130 1.14 -2.55 -3.12
N GLY A 131 1.48 -3.48 -2.21
CA GLY A 131 2.87 -3.67 -1.75
C GLY A 131 3.42 -2.42 -1.05
N SER A 132 4.72 -2.39 -0.76
CA SER A 132 5.40 -1.29 -0.05
C SER A 132 6.55 -0.64 -0.81
N VAL A 133 6.71 -0.94 -2.11
CA VAL A 133 7.77 -0.43 -3.01
C VAL A 133 8.02 1.08 -2.89
N GLY A 134 6.96 1.86 -2.69
CA GLY A 134 7.09 3.28 -2.41
C GLY A 134 5.80 3.90 -1.90
N TYR A 135 5.91 4.66 -0.81
CA TYR A 135 4.79 5.38 -0.23
C TYR A 135 5.24 6.67 0.46
N TRP A 136 4.36 7.66 0.46
CA TRP A 136 4.47 8.83 1.32
C TRP A 136 3.71 8.56 2.62
N ILE A 137 4.23 9.03 3.76
CA ILE A 137 3.60 8.91 5.08
C ILE A 137 3.79 10.21 5.86
N SER A 138 2.72 10.69 6.51
CA SER A 138 2.81 11.85 7.40
C SER A 138 3.54 11.51 8.71
N ALA A 139 4.15 12.50 9.37
CA ALA A 139 4.80 12.26 10.67
C ALA A 139 3.80 11.73 11.72
N HIS A 140 2.57 12.23 11.70
CA HIS A 140 1.49 11.73 12.56
C HIS A 140 1.16 10.27 12.26
N ALA A 141 1.04 9.91 10.99
CA ALA A 141 0.78 8.53 10.59
C ALA A 141 1.94 7.59 10.95
N ALA A 142 3.19 8.05 10.83
CA ALA A 142 4.36 7.29 11.28
C ALA A 142 4.36 7.08 12.80
N CYS A 143 3.97 8.09 13.58
CA CYS A 143 3.82 7.99 15.03
C CYS A 143 2.72 6.99 15.42
N ALA A 144 1.54 7.09 14.79
CA ALA A 144 0.45 6.14 14.98
C ALA A 144 0.89 4.72 14.59
N ALA A 145 1.62 4.60 13.48
CA ALA A 145 2.17 3.33 13.00
C ALA A 145 3.09 2.66 14.00
N LEU A 146 3.96 3.41 14.66
CA LEU A 146 4.79 2.87 15.73
C LEU A 146 3.97 2.42 16.95
N ALA A 147 2.92 3.18 17.31
CA ALA A 147 2.09 2.91 18.47
C ALA A 147 1.29 1.61 18.32
N TYR A 148 0.51 1.44 17.24
CA TYR A 148 -0.28 0.21 17.08
C TYR A 148 0.56 -1.00 16.66
N SER A 149 1.78 -0.79 16.17
CA SER A 149 2.72 -1.87 15.87
C SER A 149 3.72 -2.13 17.01
N GLU A 150 3.56 -1.53 18.20
CA GLU A 150 4.57 -1.58 19.25
C GLU A 150 4.99 -3.02 19.61
N GLY A 151 3.99 -3.89 19.79
CA GLY A 151 4.15 -5.29 20.17
C GLY A 151 4.58 -6.25 19.04
N PRO A 152 4.42 -7.56 19.26
CA PRO A 152 4.72 -8.58 18.27
C PRO A 152 3.89 -8.42 16.99
N LEU A 153 4.54 -8.61 15.85
CA LEU A 153 3.98 -8.41 14.52
C LEU A 153 3.10 -9.61 14.13
N GLY A 154 1.80 -9.36 13.99
CA GLY A 154 0.82 -10.34 13.48
C GLY A 154 0.30 -10.01 12.07
N ALA A 155 0.78 -8.91 11.48
CA ALA A 155 0.33 -8.41 10.19
C ALA A 155 1.53 -8.12 9.26
N LEU A 156 1.32 -8.28 7.95
CA LEU A 156 2.26 -7.87 6.92
C LEU A 156 2.31 -6.35 6.82
N LEU A 157 3.49 -5.81 6.48
CA LEU A 157 3.69 -4.39 6.25
C LEU A 157 2.80 -3.85 5.12
N ASP A 158 2.61 -4.63 4.06
CA ASP A 158 1.79 -4.25 2.90
C ASP A 158 0.30 -4.56 3.09
N ASP A 159 -0.12 -4.93 4.30
CA ASP A 159 -1.53 -5.03 4.67
C ASP A 159 -2.10 -3.65 5.02
N TRP A 160 -2.23 -2.82 4.00
CA TRP A 160 -2.81 -1.48 4.11
C TRP A 160 -4.22 -1.44 4.74
N PRO A 161 -5.12 -2.44 4.55
CA PRO A 161 -6.33 -2.55 5.33
C PRO A 161 -6.08 -2.62 6.85
N TRP A 162 -5.11 -3.41 7.30
CA TRP A 162 -4.74 -3.47 8.73
C TRP A 162 -4.30 -2.10 9.27
N HIS A 163 -3.48 -1.36 8.51
CA HIS A 163 -3.07 -0.01 8.88
C HIS A 163 -4.23 1.00 9.02
N ARG A 164 -5.30 0.82 8.24
CA ARG A 164 -6.51 1.62 8.39
C ARG A 164 -7.35 1.16 9.57
N ASP A 165 -7.58 -0.14 9.69
CA ASP A 165 -8.57 -0.70 10.59
C ASP A 165 -8.06 -0.69 12.05
N GLU A 166 -6.78 -1.03 12.28
CA GLU A 166 -6.15 -0.94 13.61
C GLU A 166 -5.52 0.43 13.88
N GLY A 167 -4.98 1.06 12.83
CA GLY A 167 -4.22 2.30 12.96
C GLY A 167 -4.97 3.59 12.68
N GLY A 168 -6.22 3.50 12.20
CA GLY A 168 -7.02 4.65 11.83
C GLY A 168 -6.50 5.44 10.62
N ALA A 169 -5.47 4.95 9.92
CA ALA A 169 -4.81 5.70 8.86
C ALA A 169 -5.70 5.85 7.60
N ARG A 170 -5.78 7.05 7.05
CA ARG A 170 -6.36 7.30 5.73
C ARG A 170 -5.37 6.92 4.64
N VAL A 171 -5.42 5.66 4.23
CA VAL A 171 -4.57 5.12 3.16
C VAL A 171 -5.22 5.32 1.79
N VAL A 172 -4.51 5.97 0.88
CA VAL A 172 -4.94 6.23 -0.51
C VAL A 172 -3.87 5.83 -1.52
N GLU A 173 -4.24 5.70 -2.79
CA GLU A 173 -3.34 5.45 -3.91
C GLU A 173 -3.19 6.68 -4.80
N LEU A 174 -1.97 6.96 -5.25
CA LEU A 174 -1.67 7.90 -6.32
C LEU A 174 -1.98 7.29 -7.69
N ARG A 175 -2.60 8.06 -8.60
CA ARG A 175 -2.74 7.68 -10.01
C ARG A 175 -2.47 8.84 -10.98
N PRO A 176 -1.67 8.65 -12.04
CA PRO A 176 -0.87 7.45 -12.34
C PRO A 176 0.20 7.20 -11.28
N TYR A 177 0.63 5.94 -11.13
CA TYR A 177 1.72 5.59 -10.22
C TYR A 177 3.00 6.30 -10.63
N ALA A 178 3.78 6.71 -9.64
CA ALA A 178 5.05 7.40 -9.81
C ALA A 178 6.26 6.52 -9.44
N VAL A 179 6.00 5.39 -8.79
CA VAL A 179 7.00 4.40 -8.37
C VAL A 179 6.63 3.03 -8.89
N TRP A 180 7.61 2.29 -9.41
CA TRP A 180 7.47 0.93 -9.93
C TRP A 180 8.52 0.02 -9.31
N GLU A 181 8.23 -1.26 -9.17
CA GLU A 181 9.17 -2.28 -8.69
C GLU A 181 9.99 -2.83 -9.88
N ASP A 182 11.32 -2.92 -9.76
CA ASP A 182 12.20 -3.59 -10.74
C ASP A 182 12.25 -5.12 -10.55
N PHE A 183 11.08 -5.76 -10.46
CA PHE A 183 10.98 -7.20 -10.16
C PHE A 183 11.50 -8.11 -11.29
N ASP A 184 11.73 -7.58 -12.49
CA ASP A 184 12.32 -8.34 -13.61
C ASP A 184 13.84 -8.50 -13.43
N ARG A 185 14.53 -7.52 -12.85
CA ARG A 185 15.99 -7.54 -12.62
C ARG A 185 16.35 -7.92 -11.19
N LEU A 186 15.50 -7.56 -10.23
CA LEU A 186 15.68 -7.78 -8.81
C LEU A 186 14.54 -8.68 -8.29
N PRO A 187 14.63 -10.01 -8.47
CA PRO A 187 13.60 -10.90 -7.97
C PRO A 187 13.60 -10.91 -6.44
N SER A 188 12.45 -10.57 -5.85
CA SER A 188 12.23 -10.57 -4.41
C SER A 188 12.61 -11.91 -3.76
N SER A 189 13.53 -11.88 -2.79
CA SER A 189 13.90 -13.03 -1.96
C SER A 189 12.73 -13.52 -1.10
N ILE A 190 11.90 -12.58 -0.62
CA ILE A 190 10.67 -12.85 0.14
C ILE A 190 9.70 -13.73 -0.67
N GLU A 191 9.55 -13.45 -1.97
CA GLU A 191 8.63 -14.22 -2.83
C GLU A 191 9.07 -15.68 -2.98
N GLN A 192 10.37 -15.97 -3.01
CA GLN A 192 10.88 -17.34 -3.11
C GLN A 192 10.51 -18.15 -1.87
N GLU A 193 10.69 -17.58 -0.67
CA GLU A 193 10.28 -18.19 0.60
C GLU A 193 8.75 -18.35 0.69
N ARG A 194 7.99 -17.37 0.20
CA ARG A 194 6.52 -17.43 0.16
C ARG A 194 6.04 -18.54 -0.78
N ARG A 195 6.62 -18.69 -1.97
CA ARG A 195 6.26 -19.77 -2.92
C ARG A 195 6.58 -21.16 -2.37
N ALA A 196 7.65 -21.29 -1.57
CA ALA A 196 7.96 -22.54 -0.90
C ALA A 196 6.92 -22.93 0.16
N SER A 197 6.21 -21.95 0.75
CA SER A 197 5.19 -22.18 1.79
C SER A 197 3.75 -22.26 1.27
N ILE A 198 3.48 -21.88 0.01
CA ILE A 198 2.14 -21.86 -0.58
C ILE A 198 1.97 -22.94 -1.66
N ARG A 199 0.92 -23.77 -1.56
CA ARG A 199 0.52 -24.72 -2.62
C ARG A 199 0.08 -23.96 -3.88
N SER A 200 0.68 -24.30 -5.02
CA SER A 200 0.37 -23.70 -6.34
C SER A 200 -1.11 -23.88 -6.74
N ARG A 201 -1.74 -22.82 -7.27
CA ARG A 201 -3.09 -22.86 -7.88
C ARG A 201 -2.96 -22.97 -9.41
N SER A 202 -3.80 -23.80 -10.04
CA SER A 202 -3.73 -24.11 -11.48
C SER A 202 -4.20 -22.96 -12.40
N SER A 203 -3.59 -22.87 -13.58
CA SER A 203 -3.78 -21.81 -14.60
C SER A 203 -5.13 -21.84 -15.33
N TRP A 204 -5.89 -22.94 -15.26
CA TRP A 204 -7.15 -23.09 -16.02
C TRP A 204 -8.31 -22.26 -15.45
N HIS A 205 -8.19 -21.82 -14.20
CA HIS A 205 -9.22 -21.02 -13.54
C HIS A 205 -9.34 -19.60 -14.10
N ASP A 206 -8.31 -19.05 -14.73
CA ASP A 206 -8.31 -17.64 -15.12
C ASP A 206 -9.22 -17.31 -16.31
N VAL A 207 -9.34 -18.24 -17.27
CA VAL A 207 -10.23 -18.08 -18.44
C VAL A 207 -11.69 -18.26 -18.03
N ALA A 208 -11.99 -19.27 -17.22
CA ALA A 208 -13.35 -19.55 -16.74
C ALA A 208 -13.95 -18.41 -15.91
N LEU A 209 -13.12 -17.62 -15.23
CA LEU A 209 -13.55 -16.50 -14.39
C LEU A 209 -13.64 -15.16 -15.14
N TRP A 210 -13.37 -15.12 -16.45
CA TRP A 210 -13.38 -13.88 -17.24
C TRP A 210 -14.72 -13.13 -17.22
N PRO A 211 -15.90 -13.78 -17.37
CA PRO A 211 -17.19 -13.09 -17.27
C PRO A 211 -17.41 -12.42 -15.91
N LEU A 212 -16.95 -13.07 -14.83
CA LEU A 212 -17.03 -12.51 -13.47
C LEU A 212 -16.13 -11.29 -13.29
N ARG A 213 -14.98 -11.24 -13.98
CA ARG A 213 -14.10 -10.06 -13.96
C ARG A 213 -14.79 -8.86 -14.61
N LEU A 214 -15.46 -9.05 -15.75
CA LEU A 214 -16.24 -7.98 -16.40
C LEU A 214 -17.40 -7.50 -15.54
N ALA A 215 -18.21 -8.41 -14.99
CA ALA A 215 -19.31 -8.06 -14.10
C ALA A 215 -18.82 -7.25 -12.88
N ARG A 216 -17.68 -7.65 -12.28
CA ARG A 216 -17.07 -6.93 -11.16
C ARG A 216 -16.58 -5.53 -11.57
N THR A 217 -15.97 -5.39 -12.74
CA THR A 217 -15.54 -4.09 -13.26
C THR A 217 -16.73 -3.16 -13.50
N ALA A 218 -17.80 -3.67 -14.12
CA ALA A 218 -19.04 -2.91 -14.32
C ALA A 218 -19.63 -2.46 -12.98
N ALA A 219 -19.76 -3.37 -12.01
CA ALA A 219 -20.26 -3.05 -10.68
C ALA A 219 -19.43 -1.96 -9.97
N ARG A 220 -18.10 -2.01 -10.07
CA ARG A 220 -17.19 -0.98 -9.52
C ARG A 220 -17.45 0.39 -10.15
N TRP A 221 -17.60 0.44 -11.47
CA TRP A 221 -17.91 1.70 -12.16
C TRP A 221 -19.30 2.24 -11.80
N SER A 222 -20.30 1.37 -11.61
CA SER A 222 -21.62 1.79 -11.11
C SER A 222 -21.52 2.44 -9.73
N VAL A 223 -20.73 1.87 -8.81
CA VAL A 223 -20.48 2.48 -7.49
C VAL A 223 -19.84 3.85 -7.63
N VAL A 224 -18.80 4.00 -8.46
CA VAL A 224 -18.14 5.29 -8.70
C VAL A 224 -19.12 6.31 -9.29
N ALA A 225 -19.98 5.91 -10.22
CA ALA A 225 -20.98 6.79 -10.83
C ALA A 225 -22.01 7.28 -9.79
N LEU A 226 -22.55 6.37 -8.97
CA LEU A 226 -23.51 6.70 -7.91
C LEU A 226 -22.91 7.68 -6.89
N GLN A 227 -21.66 7.45 -6.49
CA GLN A 227 -20.96 8.35 -5.56
C GLN A 227 -20.77 9.75 -6.14
N ARG A 228 -20.43 9.87 -7.44
CA ARG A 228 -20.32 11.18 -8.11
C ARG A 228 -21.65 11.92 -8.17
N LEU A 229 -22.75 11.23 -8.48
CA LEU A 229 -24.09 11.83 -8.50
C LEU A 229 -24.51 12.33 -7.12
N SER A 230 -24.25 11.53 -6.08
CA SER A 230 -24.53 11.93 -4.69
C SER A 230 -23.73 13.17 -4.28
N SER A 231 -22.43 13.22 -4.58
CA SER A 231 -21.61 14.40 -4.28
C SER A 231 -22.04 15.64 -5.07
N ALA A 232 -22.47 15.49 -6.33
CA ALA A 232 -22.98 16.60 -7.13
C ALA A 232 -24.29 17.17 -6.56
N ASN A 233 -25.21 16.30 -6.13
CA ASN A 233 -26.46 16.73 -5.51
C ASN A 233 -26.25 17.44 -4.17
N ALA A 234 -25.33 16.95 -3.33
CA ALA A 234 -24.97 17.61 -2.07
C ALA A 234 -24.31 18.98 -2.30
N ALA A 235 -23.47 19.12 -3.32
CA ALA A 235 -22.87 20.41 -3.69
C ALA A 235 -23.89 21.40 -4.28
N ALA A 236 -24.97 20.90 -4.90
CA ALA A 236 -26.07 21.72 -5.41
C ALA A 236 -26.97 22.22 -4.27
N SER A 237 -27.30 21.39 -3.26
CA SER A 237 -28.14 21.81 -2.14
C SER A 237 -27.49 22.91 -1.30
N VAL A 238 -26.17 22.82 -1.06
CA VAL A 238 -25.41 23.83 -0.30
C VAL A 238 -25.33 25.20 -1.01
N ARG A 239 -25.59 25.26 -2.32
CA ARG A 239 -25.61 26.54 -3.07
C ARG A 239 -26.99 27.21 -3.10
N HIS A 240 -28.02 26.52 -2.64
CA HIS A 240 -29.40 27.03 -2.62
C HIS A 240 -29.87 27.49 -1.23
N ASP A 241 -29.02 27.33 -0.21
CA ASP A 241 -29.17 27.90 1.14
C ASP A 241 -28.22 29.10 1.33
#